data_AF-A0A7U9SQ90-F1
#
_entry.id   AF-A0A7U9SQ90-F1
#
_cell.length_a   1.000
_cell.length_b   1.000
_cell.length_c   1.000
_cell.angle_alpha   90.00
_cell.angle_beta   90.00
_cell.angle_gamma   90.00
#
_symmetry.space_group_name_H-M   'P 1'
#
loop_
_entity.id
_entity.type
_entity.pdbx_description
1 polymer ?
#
loop_
_entity_poly.entity_id
_entity_poly.type
_entity_poly.pdbx_seq_one_letter_code
_entity_poly.pdbx_strand_id
1 'polypeptide(L)' 'MSAIDNEQFLDFEDRLQEECAVAETVDYIVTRNPADFKRSRVKVIGPEEFMKLL' A
#
# COMPACT_ATOMS: atom_id res chain seq x y z
N MET A 1 -15.40 -10.20 5.48
CA MET A 1 -14.88 -10.56 4.15
C MET A 1 -15.00 -9.32 3.27
N SER A 2 -14.01 -8.41 3.27
CA SER A 2 -14.09 -7.14 2.52
C SER A 2 -13.09 -7.05 1.35
N ALA A 3 -12.25 -8.07 1.14
CA ALA A 3 -11.27 -8.05 0.05
C ALA A 3 -11.90 -8.15 -1.36
N ILE A 4 -13.11 -8.72 -1.46
CA ILE A 4 -13.78 -8.96 -2.74
C ILE A 4 -14.39 -7.67 -3.31
N ASP A 5 -14.91 -6.77 -2.46
CA ASP A 5 -15.71 -5.62 -2.92
C ASP A 5 -14.90 -4.32 -3.13
N ASN A 6 -13.59 -4.32 -2.85
CA ASN A 6 -12.77 -3.11 -2.99
C ASN A 6 -12.22 -2.98 -4.42
N GLU A 7 -13.06 -2.57 -5.38
CA GLU A 7 -12.71 -2.33 -6.80
C GLU A 7 -11.66 -1.22 -7.03
N GLN A 8 -11.14 -0.63 -5.95
CA GLN A 8 -10.22 0.50 -6.00
C GLN A 8 -8.80 0.12 -6.46
N PHE A 9 -8.43 -1.14 -6.30
CA PHE A 9 -7.15 -1.65 -6.80
C PHE A 9 -7.42 -2.63 -7.95
N LEU A 10 -6.62 -2.54 -9.00
CA LEU A 10 -6.73 -3.44 -10.16
C LEU A 10 -6.27 -4.86 -9.81
N ASP A 11 -5.22 -4.99 -9.00
CA ASP A 11 -4.69 -6.29 -8.57
C ASP A 11 -5.18 -6.66 -7.15
N PHE A 12 -5.38 -7.95 -6.92
CA PHE A 12 -5.70 -8.50 -5.61
C PHE A 12 -4.51 -8.44 -4.66
N GLU A 13 -3.28 -8.61 -5.17
CA GLU A 13 -2.06 -8.55 -4.36
C GLU A 13 -1.94 -7.20 -3.65
N ASP A 14 -2.10 -6.10 -4.38
CA ASP A 14 -1.97 -4.74 -3.84
C ASP A 14 -3.02 -4.44 -2.76
N ARG A 15 -4.25 -4.95 -2.94
CA ARG A 15 -5.31 -4.85 -1.91
C ARG A 15 -4.90 -5.56 -0.65
N LEU A 16 -4.44 -6.81 -0.77
CA LEU A 16 -4.09 -7.61 0.39
C LEU A 16 -2.94 -6.97 1.16
N GLN A 17 -1.91 -6.47 0.44
CA GLN A 17 -0.79 -5.76 1.05
C GLN A 17 -1.27 -4.50 1.79
N GLU A 18 -2.16 -3.71 1.20
CA GLU A 18 -2.68 -2.49 1.82
C GLU A 18 -3.59 -2.78 3.02
N GLU A 19 -4.47 -3.79 2.95
CA GLU A 19 -5.29 -4.21 4.10
C GLU A 19 -4.42 -4.69 5.27
N CYS A 20 -3.35 -5.44 5.00
CA CYS A 20 -2.38 -5.82 6.03
C CYS A 20 -1.67 -4.61 6.64
N ALA A 21 -1.24 -3.65 5.81
CA ALA A 21 -0.60 -2.43 6.27
C ALA A 21 -1.52 -1.60 7.20
N VAL A 22 -2.81 -1.52 6.87
CA VAL A 22 -3.83 -0.88 7.70
C VAL A 22 -4.03 -1.63 9.01
N ALA A 23 -4.12 -2.97 8.97
CA ALA A 23 -4.35 -3.80 10.15
C ALA A 23 -3.19 -3.69 11.17
N GLU A 24 -1.95 -3.69 10.68
CA GLU A 24 -0.75 -3.62 11.52
C GLU A 24 -0.32 -2.17 11.85
N THR A 25 -1.10 -1.17 11.43
CA THR A 25 -0.83 0.27 11.69
C THR A 25 0.59 0.69 11.30
N VAL A 26 1.07 0.23 10.14
CA VAL A 26 2.42 0.57 9.68
C VAL A 26 2.45 1.99 9.10
N ASP A 27 3.59 2.68 9.24
CA ASP A 27 3.73 4.07 8.77
C ASP A 27 3.76 4.20 7.25
N TYR A 28 4.38 3.22 6.56
CA TYR A 28 4.63 3.28 5.13
C TYR A 28 4.52 1.91 4.45
N ILE A 29 3.99 1.91 3.23
CA ILE A 29 4.26 0.87 2.23
C ILE A 29 5.42 1.35 1.36
N VAL A 30 6.51 0.59 1.31
CA VAL A 30 7.68 0.90 0.47
C VAL A 30 7.62 0.05 -0.79
N THR A 31 7.45 0.68 -1.96
CA THR A 31 7.32 -0.04 -3.24
C THR A 31 7.94 0.74 -4.40
N ARG A 32 8.37 0.01 -5.44
CA ARG A 32 8.83 0.61 -6.71
C ARG A 32 7.68 0.98 -7.64
N ASN A 33 6.45 0.55 -7.34
CA ASN A 33 5.27 0.88 -8.16
C ASN A 33 4.19 1.62 -7.35
N PRO A 34 4.44 2.86 -6.91
CA PRO A 34 3.46 3.63 -6.12
C PRO A 34 2.18 3.95 -6.90
N ALA A 35 2.20 3.84 -8.24
CA ALA A 35 1.05 4.12 -9.09
C ALA A 35 -0.12 3.13 -8.86
N ASP A 36 0.17 1.93 -8.39
CA ASP A 36 -0.84 0.90 -8.11
C ASP A 36 -1.54 1.16 -6.76
N PHE A 37 -0.91 1.95 -5.89
CA PHE A 37 -1.38 2.26 -4.54
C PHE A 37 -2.01 3.65 -4.41
N LYS A 38 -2.49 4.24 -5.50
CA LYS A 38 -3.07 5.60 -5.52
C LYS A 38 -4.23 5.80 -4.54
N ARG A 39 -4.90 4.73 -4.16
CA ARG A 39 -6.05 4.72 -3.24
C ARG A 39 -5.72 4.11 -1.88
N SER A 40 -4.44 3.87 -1.59
CA SER A 40 -3.98 3.36 -0.32
C SER A 40 -4.31 4.31 0.82
N ARG A 41 -4.78 3.77 1.94
CA ARG A 41 -4.99 4.48 3.21
C ARG A 41 -3.68 4.67 3.97
N VAL A 42 -2.70 3.81 3.69
CA VAL A 42 -1.33 3.92 4.22
C VAL A 42 -0.47 4.73 3.25
N LYS A 43 0.43 5.57 3.79
CA LYS A 43 1.34 6.36 2.95
C LYS A 43 2.25 5.43 2.15
N VAL A 44 2.31 5.64 0.84
CA VAL A 44 3.16 4.84 -0.06
C VAL A 44 4.34 5.68 -0.53
N ILE A 45 5.54 5.16 -0.36
CA ILE A 45 6.80 5.83 -0.73
C ILE A 45 7.70 4.92 -1.56
N GLY A 46 8.57 5.55 -2.34
CA GLY A 46 9.61 4.84 -3.08
C GLY A 46 10.78 4.42 -2.18
N PRO A 47 11.59 3.42 -2.59
CA PRO A 47 12.79 3.03 -1.83
C PRO A 47 13.75 4.18 -1.60
N GLU A 48 13.96 5.05 -2.60
CA GLU A 48 14.84 6.22 -2.46
C GLU A 48 14.33 7.24 -1.43
N GLU A 49 13.00 7.39 -1.31
CA GLU A 49 12.41 8.26 -0.31
C GLU A 49 12.55 7.65 1.09
N PHE A 50 12.33 6.33 1.21
CA PHE A 50 12.56 5.61 2.46
C PHE A 50 14.01 5.71 2.94
N MET A 51 14.98 5.56 2.04
CA MET A 51 16.41 5.69 2.38
C MET A 51 16.81 7.09 2.91
N LYS A 52 16.03 8.14 2.61
CA LYS A 52 16.26 9.50 3.15
C LYS A 52 15.71 9.69 4.55
N LEU A 53 14.88 8.75 5.03
CA LEU A 53 14.29 8.75 6.38
C LEU A 53 15.15 7.99 7.40
N LEU A 54 16.17 7.26 6.94
CA LEU A 54 17.18 6.58 7.76
C LEU A 54 18.32 7.54 8.13
#